data_AF-A0AAW1JUN9-F1
#
_entry.id   AF-A0AAW1JUN9-F1
#
_cell.length_a   1.000
_cell.length_b   1.000
_cell.length_c   1.000
_cell.angle_alpha   90.00
_cell.angle_beta   90.00
_cell.angle_gamma   90.00
#
_symmetry.space_group_name_H-M   'P 1'
#
loop_
_entity.id
_entity.type
_entity.pdbx_description
1 polymer ?
#
loop_
_entity_poly.entity_id
_entity_poly.type
_entity_poly.pdbx_seq_one_letter_code
_entity_poly.pdbx_strand_id
1 'polypeptide(L)'
;MDLYDKTFNTNVRSVFLLTNLAVPHLTESQGIFVTISSVTGRWVFGFLPAYAMSKAALDHFTSYWQVNGVSPRTVPTNLQQNAGLDNGGMNQLLEKVAIKHSFGRVGSVDEIS
;
A
#
# COMPACT_ATOMS: atom_id res chain seq x y z
N MET A 1 -17.02 -8.36 -10.91
CA MET A 1 -16.40 -7.17 -11.48
C MET A 1 -16.28 -6.06 -10.45
N ASP A 2 -17.36 -5.71 -9.75
CA ASP A 2 -17.45 -4.50 -8.91
C ASP A 2 -16.32 -4.29 -7.88
N LEU A 3 -15.92 -5.34 -7.15
CA LEU A 3 -14.81 -5.22 -6.18
C LEU A 3 -13.47 -4.95 -6.88
N TYR A 4 -13.22 -5.58 -8.02
CA TYR A 4 -12.01 -5.36 -8.81
C TYR A 4 -11.97 -3.92 -9.33
N ASP A 5 -13.05 -3.46 -9.95
CA ASP A 5 -13.14 -2.11 -10.51
C ASP A 5 -13.03 -1.05 -9.42
N LYS A 6 -13.71 -1.25 -8.27
CA LYS A 6 -13.58 -0.36 -7.11
C LYS A 6 -12.14 -0.32 -6.59
N THR A 7 -11.47 -1.47 -6.50
CA THR A 7 -10.08 -1.54 -6.05
C THR A 7 -9.13 -0.81 -7.00
N PHE A 8 -9.26 -1.01 -8.30
CA PHE A 8 -8.40 -0.36 -9.30
C PHE A 8 -8.70 1.13 -9.45
N ASN A 9 -9.98 1.52 -9.41
CA ASN A 9 -10.36 2.93 -9.43
C ASN A 9 -9.78 3.69 -8.23
N THR A 10 -9.85 3.09 -7.04
CA THR A 10 -9.33 3.71 -5.81
C THR A 10 -7.81 3.69 -5.73
N ASN A 11 -7.14 2.61 -6.12
CA ASN A 11 -5.70 2.46 -5.90
C ASN A 11 -4.83 2.90 -7.09
N VAL A 12 -5.33 2.79 -8.32
CA VAL A 12 -4.52 3.04 -9.53
C VAL A 12 -5.01 4.26 -10.28
N ARG A 13 -6.31 4.31 -10.62
CA ARG A 13 -6.86 5.39 -11.42
C ARG A 13 -6.77 6.74 -10.71
N SER A 14 -7.08 6.77 -9.41
CA SER A 14 -6.96 7.97 -8.58
C SER A 14 -5.54 8.55 -8.62
N VAL A 15 -4.52 7.70 -8.42
CA VAL A 15 -3.11 8.08 -8.41
C VAL A 15 -2.69 8.62 -9.78
N PHE A 16 -3.03 7.90 -10.85
CA PHE A 16 -2.72 8.34 -12.21
C PHE A 16 -3.32 9.72 -12.54
N LEU A 17 -4.59 9.94 -12.20
CA LEU A 17 -5.25 11.23 -12.44
C LEU A 17 -4.65 12.35 -11.59
N LEU A 18 -4.41 12.10 -10.30
CA LEU A 18 -3.79 13.07 -9.40
C LEU A 18 -2.39 13.44 -9.85
N THR A 19 -1.57 12.47 -10.27
CA THR A 19 -0.22 12.76 -10.77
C THR A 19 -0.29 13.66 -12.00
N ASN A 20 -1.16 13.36 -12.98
CA ASN A 20 -1.28 14.21 -14.17
C ASN A 20 -1.67 15.66 -13.85
N LEU A 21 -2.56 15.86 -12.87
CA LEU A 21 -2.96 17.19 -12.43
C LEU A 21 -1.89 17.87 -11.57
N ALA A 22 -1.12 17.12 -10.79
CA ALA A 22 -0.12 17.65 -9.87
C ALA A 22 1.23 17.93 -10.54
N VAL A 23 1.59 17.25 -11.63
CA VAL A 23 2.90 17.38 -12.31
C VAL A 23 3.30 18.84 -12.61
N PRO A 24 2.42 19.72 -13.14
CA PRO A 24 2.78 21.12 -13.38
C PRO A 24 3.17 21.83 -12.08
N HIS A 25 2.38 21.64 -11.02
CA HIS A 25 2.60 22.27 -9.72
C HIS A 25 3.82 21.72 -8.98
N LEU A 26 4.07 20.40 -9.10
CA LEU A 26 5.25 19.76 -8.53
C LEU A 26 6.53 20.24 -9.23
N THR A 27 6.46 20.48 -10.53
CA THR A 27 7.59 21.01 -11.31
C THR A 27 7.90 22.45 -10.90
N GLU A 28 6.87 23.30 -10.76
CA GLU A 28 7.03 24.69 -10.32
C GLU A 28 7.59 24.77 -8.89
N SER A 29 7.06 23.95 -7.98
CA SER A 29 7.44 23.96 -6.56
C SER A 29 8.68 23.12 -6.23
N GLN A 30 9.23 22.37 -7.20
CA GLN A 30 10.23 21.32 -6.97
C GLN A 30 9.79 20.31 -5.89
N GLY A 31 8.48 20.02 -5.87
CA GLY A 31 7.85 19.15 -4.91
C GLY A 31 8.11 17.66 -5.18
N ILE A 32 7.97 16.85 -4.14
CA ILE A 32 8.17 15.40 -4.21
C ILE A 32 6.80 14.71 -4.25
N PHE A 33 6.64 13.78 -5.18
CA PHE A 33 5.50 12.86 -5.19
C PHE A 33 5.90 11.54 -4.53
N VAL A 34 5.07 11.06 -3.59
CA VAL A 34 5.31 9.79 -2.91
C VAL A 34 4.11 8.87 -3.11
N THR A 35 4.37 7.66 -3.58
CA THR A 35 3.35 6.62 -3.73
C THR A 35 3.42 5.60 -2.60
N ILE A 36 2.27 5.15 -2.10
CA ILE A 36 2.17 4.12 -1.08
C ILE A 36 1.67 2.81 -1.70
N SER A 37 2.58 1.85 -1.86
CA SER A 37 2.28 0.52 -2.38
C SER A 37 2.07 -0.50 -1.24
N SER A 38 2.40 -1.78 -1.45
CA SER A 38 2.33 -2.82 -0.41
C SER A 38 3.24 -3.99 -0.77
N VAL A 39 3.71 -4.73 0.23
CA VAL A 39 4.36 -6.03 0.01
C VAL A 39 3.53 -7.01 -0.80
N THR A 40 2.19 -6.86 -0.82
CA THR A 40 1.31 -7.69 -1.65
C THR A 40 1.48 -7.45 -3.15
N GLY A 41 2.10 -6.34 -3.56
CA GLY A 41 2.50 -6.10 -4.95
C GLY A 41 3.69 -6.94 -5.39
N ARG A 42 4.53 -7.38 -4.42
CA ARG A 42 5.74 -8.18 -4.65
C ARG A 42 5.55 -9.66 -4.32
N TRP A 43 4.70 -9.99 -3.35
CA TRP A 43 4.46 -11.35 -2.87
C TRP A 43 2.98 -11.69 -2.91
N VAL A 44 2.64 -12.88 -3.39
CA VAL A 44 1.25 -13.33 -3.51
C VAL A 44 0.71 -13.75 -2.13
N PHE A 45 -0.40 -13.14 -1.72
CA PHE A 45 -1.20 -13.56 -0.57
C PHE A 45 -2.56 -14.05 -1.08
N GLY A 46 -2.94 -15.28 -0.74
CA GLY A 46 -4.03 -16.03 -1.40
C GLY A 46 -5.44 -15.44 -1.31
N PHE A 47 -5.67 -14.35 -0.57
CA PHE A 47 -7.02 -13.83 -0.30
C PHE A 47 -7.31 -12.45 -0.92
N LEU A 48 -6.36 -11.82 -1.63
CA LEU A 48 -6.50 -10.42 -2.07
C LEU A 48 -5.99 -10.17 -3.51
N PRO A 49 -6.49 -10.87 -4.54
CA PRO A 49 -5.93 -10.81 -5.89
C PRO A 49 -6.04 -9.42 -6.53
N ALA A 50 -7.22 -8.77 -6.48
CA ALA A 50 -7.43 -7.44 -7.07
C ALA A 50 -6.55 -6.37 -6.39
N TYR A 51 -6.41 -6.45 -5.06
CA TYR A 51 -5.56 -5.54 -4.29
C TYR A 51 -4.09 -5.76 -4.60
N ALA A 52 -3.61 -7.01 -4.60
CA ALA A 52 -2.23 -7.36 -4.96
C ALA A 52 -1.86 -6.83 -6.35
N MET A 53 -2.70 -7.08 -7.37
CA MET A 53 -2.49 -6.54 -8.71
C MET A 53 -2.47 -5.01 -8.73
N SER A 54 -3.38 -4.34 -8.00
CA SER A 54 -3.39 -2.87 -7.94
C SER A 54 -2.13 -2.29 -7.31
N LYS A 55 -1.54 -2.98 -6.32
CA LYS A 55 -0.30 -2.55 -5.65
C LYS A 55 0.93 -2.85 -6.48
N ALA A 56 0.95 -3.94 -7.25
CA ALA A 56 1.98 -4.20 -8.26
C ALA A 56 1.95 -3.14 -9.37
N ALA A 57 0.76 -2.72 -9.83
CA ALA A 57 0.62 -1.64 -10.79
C ALA A 57 1.19 -0.31 -10.26
N LEU A 58 0.99 -0.02 -8.97
CA LEU A 58 1.62 1.14 -8.33
C LEU A 58 3.14 1.01 -8.25
N ASP A 59 3.69 -0.15 -7.90
CA ASP A 59 5.15 -0.35 -7.87
C ASP A 59 5.79 -0.03 -9.24
N HIS A 60 5.15 -0.48 -10.33
CA HIS A 60 5.58 -0.15 -11.69
C HIS A 60 5.39 1.34 -12.02
N PHE A 61 4.29 1.95 -11.59
CA PHE A 61 4.02 3.37 -11.79
C PHE A 61 5.10 4.23 -11.12
N THR A 62 5.45 3.93 -9.88
CA THR A 62 6.51 4.61 -9.12
C THR A 62 7.85 4.56 -9.86
N SER A 63 8.22 3.38 -10.36
CA SER A 63 9.47 3.19 -11.10
C SER A 63 9.47 3.94 -12.42
N TYR A 64 8.35 3.98 -13.14
CA TYR A 64 8.24 4.69 -14.42
C TYR A 64 8.38 6.21 -14.24
N TRP A 65 7.69 6.77 -13.23
CA TRP A 65 7.72 8.20 -12.94
C TRP A 65 8.95 8.66 -12.15
N GLN A 66 9.83 7.72 -11.75
CA GLN A 66 11.03 8.00 -10.93
C GLN A 66 10.70 8.78 -9.65
N VAL A 67 9.51 8.55 -9.10
CA VAL A 67 9.02 9.16 -7.86
C VAL A 67 9.40 8.28 -6.66
N ASN A 68 9.42 8.85 -5.46
CA ASN A 68 9.74 8.06 -4.27
C ASN A 68 8.58 7.10 -3.93
N GLY A 69 8.92 5.85 -3.61
CA GLY A 69 7.93 4.82 -3.29
C GLY A 69 8.15 4.23 -1.92
N VAL A 70 7.08 4.12 -1.14
CA VAL A 70 7.07 3.39 0.12
C VAL A 70 6.18 2.17 -0.06
N SER A 71 6.71 0.98 0.28
CA SER A 71 5.99 -0.29 0.17
C SER A 71 5.86 -0.96 1.54
N PRO A 72 4.92 -0.52 2.39
CA PRO A 72 4.78 -1.05 3.73
C PRO A 72 4.46 -2.54 3.73
N ARG A 73 5.01 -3.23 4.73
CA ARG A 73 4.54 -4.55 5.17
C ARG A 73 3.41 -4.33 6.19
N THR A 74 3.14 -5.28 7.07
CA THR A 74 2.13 -5.08 8.10
C THR A 74 2.62 -4.02 9.08
N VAL A 75 1.76 -3.04 9.33
CA VAL A 75 1.94 -1.96 10.30
C VAL A 75 0.64 -1.92 11.10
N PRO A 76 0.67 -1.84 12.43
CA PRO A 76 -0.53 -1.76 13.24
C PRO A 76 -1.22 -0.43 12.95
N THR A 77 -2.35 -0.52 12.25
CA THR A 77 -3.22 0.60 11.92
C THR A 77 -4.66 0.15 12.04
N ASN A 78 -5.60 1.09 12.01
CA ASN A 78 -7.03 0.79 12.13
C ASN A 78 -7.57 0.03 10.89
N LEU A 79 -6.74 -0.19 9.87
CA LEU A 79 -7.11 -0.74 8.56
C LEU A 79 -7.65 -2.17 8.68
N GLN A 80 -7.03 -2.99 9.53
CA GLN A 80 -7.47 -4.37 9.77
C GLN A 80 -8.76 -4.42 10.61
N GLN A 81 -8.94 -3.50 11.57
CA GLN A 81 -10.21 -3.34 12.31
C GLN A 81 -11.34 -2.91 11.37
N ASN A 82 -11.08 -1.94 10.50
CA ASN A 82 -12.02 -1.48 9.47
C ASN A 82 -12.31 -2.54 8.40
N ALA A 83 -11.40 -3.50 8.21
CA ALA A 83 -11.60 -4.67 7.35
C ALA A 83 -12.37 -5.81 8.05
N GLY A 84 -12.81 -5.61 9.30
CA GLY A 84 -13.66 -6.54 10.05
C GLY A 84 -12.91 -7.53 10.96
N LEU A 85 -11.60 -7.35 11.20
CA LEU A 85 -10.93 -8.12 12.25
C LEU A 85 -11.25 -7.55 13.63
N ASP A 86 -11.76 -8.41 14.51
CA ASP A 86 -11.92 -8.11 15.93
C ASP A 86 -10.57 -8.08 16.67
N ASN A 87 -10.57 -7.59 17.91
CA ASN A 87 -9.34 -7.44 18.70
C ASN A 87 -8.64 -8.79 18.95
N GLY A 88 -9.39 -9.89 19.04
CA GLY A 88 -8.83 -11.25 19.17
C GLY A 88 -8.11 -11.71 17.90
N GLY A 89 -8.73 -11.50 16.74
CA GLY A 89 -8.12 -11.77 15.43
C GLY A 89 -6.90 -10.88 15.17
N MET A 90 -6.91 -9.64 15.64
CA MET A 90 -5.77 -8.72 15.51
C MET A 90 -4.53 -9.24 16.21
N ASN A 91 -4.66 -9.70 17.46
CA ASN A 91 -3.53 -10.25 18.23
C ASN A 91 -2.96 -11.50 17.55
N GLN A 92 -3.81 -12.41 17.07
CA GLN A 92 -3.35 -13.59 16.32
C GLN A 92 -2.68 -13.23 15.00
N LEU A 93 -3.16 -12.19 14.30
CA LEU A 93 -2.53 -11.70 13.08
C LEU A 93 -1.15 -11.13 13.38
N LEU A 94 -1.03 -10.28 14.41
CA LEU A 94 0.24 -9.68 14.81
C LEU A 94 1.28 -10.74 15.20
N GLU A 95 0.89 -11.78 15.96
CA GLU A 95 1.78 -12.90 16.31
C GLU A 95 2.22 -13.69 15.06
N LYS A 96 1.28 -14.08 14.20
CA LYS A 96 1.58 -14.81 12.94
C LYS A 96 2.47 -14.01 12.00
N VAL A 97 2.29 -12.70 11.99
CA VAL A 97 3.03 -11.79 11.12
C VAL A 97 4.41 -11.50 11.71
N ALA A 98 4.56 -11.38 13.02
CA ALA A 98 5.85 -11.19 13.70
C ALA A 98 6.80 -12.35 13.41
N ILE A 99 6.31 -13.60 13.44
CA ILE A 99 7.09 -14.80 13.09
C ILE A 99 7.61 -14.75 11.64
N LYS A 100 6.84 -14.15 10.73
CA LYS A 100 7.21 -14.03 9.31
C LYS A 100 8.10 -12.81 9.02
N HIS A 101 8.27 -11.89 9.96
CA HIS A 101 9.18 -10.75 9.82
C HIS A 101 10.58 -11.19 10.27
N SER A 102 11.59 -10.96 9.43
CA SER A 102 12.99 -11.28 9.78
C SER A 102 13.47 -10.56 11.05
N PHE A 103 12.85 -9.43 11.39
CA PHE A 103 13.08 -8.65 12.62
C PHE A 103 12.31 -9.17 13.85
N GLY A 104 11.47 -10.20 13.71
CA GLY A 104 10.69 -10.78 14.81
C GLY A 104 9.58 -9.88 15.38
N ARG A 105 9.35 -8.71 14.77
CA ARG A 105 8.33 -7.73 15.16
C ARG A 105 7.68 -7.08 13.95
N VAL A 106 6.54 -6.45 14.19
CA VAL A 106 5.83 -5.61 13.21
C VAL A 106 6.45 -4.20 13.24
N GLY A 107 6.46 -3.50 12.10
CA GLY A 107 6.94 -2.11 12.01
C GLY A 107 5.97 -1.12 12.67
N SER A 108 6.47 0.01 13.16
CA SER A 108 5.66 1.10 13.71
C SER A 108 5.36 2.17 12.65
N VAL A 109 4.37 3.03 12.93
CA VAL A 109 4.03 4.16 12.05
C VAL A 109 5.19 5.17 11.98
N ASP A 110 5.91 5.35 13.08
CA ASP A 110 7.03 6.30 13.16
C ASP A 110 8.18 5.94 12.19
N GLU A 111 8.33 4.66 11.85
CA GLU A 111 9.36 4.16 10.91
C GLU A 111 9.05 4.49 9.43
N ILE A 112 7.89 5.11 9.14
CA ILE A 112 7.40 5.38 7.78
C ILE A 112 7.38 6.90 7.48
N SER A 113 7.63 7.73 8.49
CA SER A 113 7.54 9.20 8.46
C SER A 113 8.65 9.87 7.68
#